data_AF-A0ABD1W4J9-F1
#
_entry.id   AF-A0ABD1W4J9-F1
#
_cell.length_a   1.000
_cell.length_b   1.000
_cell.length_c   1.000
_cell.angle_alpha   90.00
_cell.angle_beta   90.00
_cell.angle_gamma   90.00
#
_symmetry.space_group_name_H-M   'P 1'
#
loop_
_entity.id
_entity.type
_entity.pdbx_description
1 polymer ?
#
loop_
_entity_poly.entity_id
_entity_poly.type
_entity_poly.pdbx_seq_one_letter_code
_entity_poly.pdbx_strand_id
1 'polypeptide(L)'
;MGRKIVKSMASEQLSHSLSTNGMIADELEEDAVELLEAEASLDYLCNLSPHRYEALYVKQLPEAMLGETFLEKYADHNDPVTVIDKKRNYGVRAAARHPIYENFRVQAFKALLTSLASDDQLTALGELMYQCHYSYSACGLGSDGTDRLVQLVQEMQHSKTSRSAQGTLYGSKITGGGSGGTVCVIGKNCLRSSQQILEIQQRYKAATGYLPILFEGSSPGAGKFGHLRIRRRLPPKQD
;
A
#
# COMPACT_ATOMS: atom_id res chain seq x y z
N MET A 1 -13.94 0.79 -7.22
CA MET A 1 -14.06 0.14 -8.55
C MET A 1 -13.37 -1.22 -8.63
N GLY A 2 -12.04 -1.31 -8.45
CA GLY A 2 -11.30 -2.58 -8.54
C GLY A 2 -11.90 -3.76 -7.74
N ARG A 3 -12.34 -3.51 -6.49
CA ARG A 3 -13.04 -4.51 -5.66
C ARG A 3 -14.23 -5.15 -6.38
N LYS A 4 -15.10 -4.35 -7.00
CA LYS A 4 -16.32 -4.83 -7.67
C LYS A 4 -15.96 -5.69 -8.89
N ILE A 5 -14.92 -5.30 -9.62
CA ILE A 5 -14.43 -6.05 -10.79
C ILE A 5 -13.86 -7.40 -10.34
N VAL A 6 -12.99 -7.42 -9.32
CA VAL A 6 -12.43 -8.67 -8.75
C VAL A 6 -13.54 -9.60 -8.28
N LYS A 7 -14.52 -9.09 -7.53
CA LYS A 7 -15.66 -9.91 -7.06
C LYS A 7 -16.46 -10.50 -8.23
N SER A 8 -16.76 -9.69 -9.25
CA SER A 8 -17.48 -10.16 -10.46
C SER A 8 -16.72 -11.29 -11.15
N MET A 9 -15.41 -11.10 -11.38
CA MET A 9 -14.57 -12.10 -12.03
C MET A 9 -14.47 -13.39 -11.22
N ALA A 10 -14.33 -13.28 -9.89
CA ALA A 10 -14.29 -14.44 -9.00
C ALA A 10 -15.62 -15.20 -9.03
N SER A 11 -16.76 -14.50 -9.00
CA SER A 11 -18.09 -15.12 -9.15
C SER A 11 -18.29 -15.81 -10.49
N GLU A 12 -17.83 -15.21 -11.59
CA GLU A 12 -17.87 -15.80 -12.92
C GLU A 12 -17.04 -17.10 -12.96
N GLN A 13 -15.79 -17.06 -12.47
CA GLN A 13 -14.94 -18.26 -12.40
C GLN A 13 -15.53 -19.34 -11.50
N LEU A 14 -16.06 -18.98 -10.33
CA LEU A 14 -16.74 -19.89 -9.42
C LEU A 14 -17.92 -20.58 -10.10
N SER A 15 -18.75 -19.83 -10.85
CA SER A 15 -19.88 -20.40 -11.57
C SER A 15 -19.44 -21.41 -12.65
N HIS A 16 -18.31 -21.13 -13.32
CA HIS A 16 -17.72 -22.05 -14.29
C HIS A 16 -17.21 -23.33 -13.61
N SER A 17 -16.45 -23.22 -12.52
CA SER A 17 -15.94 -24.37 -11.76
C SER A 17 -17.06 -25.26 -11.22
N LEU A 18 -18.13 -24.68 -10.67
CA LEU A 18 -19.28 -25.45 -10.18
C LEU A 18 -20.06 -26.14 -11.31
N SER A 19 -20.07 -25.56 -12.51
CA SER A 19 -20.72 -26.17 -13.68
C SER A 19 -19.93 -27.34 -14.29
N THR A 20 -18.61 -27.35 -14.15
CA THR A 20 -17.72 -28.40 -14.69
C THR A 20 -17.56 -29.58 -13.73
N ASN A 21 -17.69 -29.37 -12.42
CA ASN A 21 -17.38 -30.35 -11.38
C ASN A 21 -18.50 -31.37 -11.09
N GLY A 22 -19.44 -31.57 -12.02
CA GLY A 22 -20.50 -32.58 -11.92
C GLY A 22 -20.01 -34.04 -11.88
N MET A 23 -18.69 -34.30 -11.94
CA MET A 23 -18.11 -35.65 -11.92
C MET A 23 -16.84 -35.68 -11.04
N ILE A 24 -17.03 -35.99 -9.76
CA ILE A 24 -16.01 -36.30 -8.72
C ILE A 24 -15.03 -35.14 -8.42
N ALA A 25 -15.40 -34.28 -7.46
CA ALA A 25 -14.48 -33.27 -6.93
C ALA A 25 -13.40 -33.92 -6.06
N ASP A 26 -12.13 -33.65 -6.37
CA ASP A 26 -10.97 -33.97 -5.53
C ASP A 26 -10.87 -32.94 -4.38
N GLU A 27 -10.26 -33.28 -3.23
CA GLU A 27 -10.09 -32.35 -2.08
C GLU A 27 -9.35 -31.07 -2.51
N LEU A 28 -8.43 -31.18 -3.47
CA LEU A 28 -7.70 -30.05 -4.07
C LEU A 28 -8.60 -29.09 -4.86
N GLU A 29 -9.74 -29.56 -5.38
CA GLU A 29 -10.72 -28.73 -6.08
C GLU A 29 -11.65 -28.00 -5.11
N GLU A 30 -11.95 -28.60 -3.93
CA GLU A 30 -12.74 -27.94 -2.88
C GLU A 30 -12.01 -26.72 -2.31
N ASP A 31 -10.73 -26.85 -1.96
CA ASP A 31 -9.90 -25.72 -1.48
C ASP A 31 -9.83 -24.57 -2.51
N ALA A 32 -9.77 -24.91 -3.81
CA ALA A 32 -9.73 -23.92 -4.88
C ALA A 32 -11.07 -23.17 -5.03
N VAL A 33 -12.19 -23.87 -4.83
CA VAL A 33 -13.54 -23.29 -4.82
C VAL A 33 -13.72 -22.37 -3.62
N GLU A 34 -13.29 -22.78 -2.42
CA GLU A 34 -13.36 -21.93 -1.21
C GLU A 34 -12.58 -20.61 -1.39
N LEU A 35 -11.41 -20.66 -2.03
CA LEU A 35 -10.64 -19.44 -2.35
C LEU A 35 -11.44 -18.50 -3.28
N LEU A 36 -12.09 -19.03 -4.31
CA LEU A 36 -12.91 -18.23 -5.22
C LEU A 36 -14.16 -17.67 -4.52
N GLU A 37 -14.77 -18.41 -3.59
CA GLU A 37 -15.88 -17.92 -2.77
C GLU A 37 -15.46 -16.75 -1.87
N ALA A 38 -14.29 -16.85 -1.22
CA ALA A 38 -13.73 -15.76 -0.44
C ALA A 38 -13.42 -14.52 -1.30
N GLU A 39 -12.94 -14.72 -2.52
CA GLU A 39 -12.65 -13.65 -3.48
C GLU A 39 -13.92 -13.02 -4.07
N ALA A 40 -14.97 -13.82 -4.29
CA ALA A 40 -16.28 -13.37 -4.73
C ALA A 40 -17.02 -12.56 -3.65
N SER A 41 -16.75 -12.85 -2.38
CA SER A 41 -17.36 -12.17 -1.22
C SER A 41 -16.50 -11.04 -0.63
N LEU A 42 -15.30 -10.80 -1.16
CA LEU A 42 -14.29 -9.86 -0.64
C LEU A 42 -14.85 -8.52 -0.09
N ASP A 43 -14.52 -8.21 1.17
CA ASP A 43 -14.88 -6.93 1.81
C ASP A 43 -13.90 -5.82 1.45
N TYR A 44 -12.60 -6.09 1.49
CA TYR A 44 -11.54 -5.12 1.23
C TYR A 44 -10.49 -5.72 0.30
N LEU A 45 -9.99 -4.93 -0.65
CA LEU A 45 -8.94 -5.38 -1.57
C LEU A 45 -7.68 -5.85 -0.85
N CYS A 46 -7.35 -5.29 0.32
CA CYS A 46 -6.20 -5.74 1.11
C CYS A 46 -6.33 -7.17 1.64
N ASN A 47 -7.52 -7.78 1.60
CA ASN A 47 -7.73 -9.18 1.98
C ASN A 47 -7.36 -10.15 0.84
N LEU A 48 -7.22 -9.65 -0.39
CA LEU A 48 -6.70 -10.43 -1.50
C LEU A 48 -5.16 -10.48 -1.40
N SER A 49 -4.58 -11.67 -1.52
CA SER A 49 -3.12 -11.81 -1.47
C SER A 49 -2.47 -11.42 -2.81
N PRO A 50 -1.20 -10.96 -2.81
CA PRO A 50 -0.52 -10.56 -4.05
C PRO A 50 -0.43 -11.68 -5.09
N HIS A 51 -0.18 -12.93 -4.68
CA HIS A 51 -0.03 -14.03 -5.63
C HIS A 51 -1.35 -14.34 -6.35
N ARG A 52 -2.49 -14.28 -5.64
CA ARG A 52 -3.83 -14.44 -6.24
C ARG A 52 -4.13 -13.32 -7.22
N TYR A 53 -3.83 -12.08 -6.82
CA TYR A 53 -3.94 -10.91 -7.69
C TYR A 53 -3.15 -11.04 -8.99
N GLU A 54 -1.88 -11.44 -8.92
CA GLU A 54 -1.01 -11.64 -10.09
C GLU A 54 -1.49 -12.78 -10.99
N ALA A 55 -1.90 -13.90 -10.39
CA ALA A 55 -2.28 -15.09 -11.13
C ALA A 55 -3.58 -14.89 -11.93
N LEU A 56 -4.59 -14.26 -11.33
CA LEU A 56 -5.94 -14.26 -11.88
C LEU A 56 -6.43 -12.90 -12.35
N TYR A 57 -6.07 -11.82 -11.65
CA TYR A 57 -6.81 -10.56 -11.73
C TYR A 57 -6.07 -9.45 -12.49
N VAL A 58 -4.75 -9.33 -12.34
CA VAL A 58 -3.98 -8.18 -12.85
C VAL A 58 -4.14 -7.94 -14.35
N LYS A 59 -4.14 -9.02 -15.15
CA LYS A 59 -4.21 -8.94 -16.63
C LYS A 59 -5.58 -8.52 -17.14
N GLN A 60 -6.61 -8.81 -16.37
CA GLN A 60 -8.01 -8.58 -16.75
C GLN A 60 -8.53 -7.25 -16.20
N LEU A 61 -7.91 -6.72 -15.14
CA LEU A 61 -8.23 -5.38 -14.65
C LEU A 61 -7.82 -4.31 -15.66
N PRO A 62 -8.74 -3.42 -16.08
CA PRO A 62 -8.40 -2.34 -16.98
C PRO A 62 -7.50 -1.32 -16.27
N GLU A 63 -6.62 -0.65 -17.01
CA GLU A 63 -5.77 0.40 -16.45
C GLU A 63 -6.61 1.55 -15.88
N ALA A 64 -7.58 2.00 -16.65
CA ALA A 64 -8.55 3.02 -16.25
C ALA A 64 -9.95 2.69 -16.76
N MET A 65 -10.97 3.29 -16.15
CA MET A 65 -12.38 3.15 -16.54
C MET A 65 -13.14 4.45 -16.32
N LEU A 66 -13.98 4.82 -17.29
CA LEU A 66 -14.89 5.95 -17.17
C LEU A 66 -15.96 5.65 -16.09
N GLY A 67 -16.28 6.66 -15.27
CA GLY A 67 -17.26 6.53 -14.21
C GLY A 67 -18.63 6.06 -14.71
N GLU A 68 -19.09 6.58 -15.85
CA GLU A 68 -20.33 6.15 -16.48
C GLU A 68 -20.33 4.66 -16.85
N THR A 69 -19.29 4.19 -17.55
CA THR A 69 -19.11 2.78 -17.90
C THR A 69 -19.09 1.88 -16.67
N PHE A 70 -18.47 2.33 -15.57
CA PHE A 70 -18.48 1.59 -14.32
C PHE A 70 -19.90 1.50 -13.73
N LEU A 71 -20.63 2.60 -13.70
CA LEU A 71 -21.98 2.66 -13.13
C LEU A 71 -22.99 1.85 -13.94
N GLU A 72 -22.89 1.86 -15.27
CA GLU A 72 -23.72 1.00 -16.13
C GLU A 72 -23.55 -0.49 -15.83
N LYS A 73 -22.30 -0.92 -15.58
CA LYS A 73 -22.00 -2.33 -15.33
C LYS A 73 -22.19 -2.76 -13.86
N TYR A 74 -21.83 -1.92 -12.90
CA TYR A 74 -21.72 -2.30 -11.48
C TYR A 74 -22.68 -1.56 -10.54
N ALA A 75 -23.47 -0.61 -11.07
CA ALA A 75 -24.40 0.28 -10.37
C ALA A 75 -23.77 1.25 -9.37
N ASP A 76 -22.95 0.76 -8.44
CA ASP A 76 -22.22 1.55 -7.45
C ASP A 76 -20.97 0.81 -6.91
N HIS A 77 -20.07 1.56 -6.29
CA HIS A 77 -18.86 1.08 -5.65
C HIS A 77 -19.01 0.70 -4.16
N ASN A 78 -20.15 1.00 -3.54
CA ASN A 78 -20.46 0.74 -2.12
C ASN A 78 -19.42 1.35 -1.17
N ASP A 79 -19.07 2.63 -1.39
CA ASP A 79 -18.32 3.46 -0.45
C ASP A 79 -19.25 4.59 0.02
N PRO A 80 -19.53 4.70 1.33
CA PRO A 80 -20.45 5.72 1.84
C PRO A 80 -19.86 7.13 1.83
N VAL A 81 -18.55 7.29 1.58
CA VAL A 81 -17.85 8.59 1.68
C VAL A 81 -17.72 9.29 0.33
N THR A 82 -17.69 8.54 -0.78
CA THR A 82 -17.42 9.10 -2.10
C THR A 82 -18.54 8.81 -3.11
N VAL A 83 -18.61 9.63 -4.16
CA VAL A 83 -19.59 9.49 -5.26
C VAL A 83 -18.83 9.44 -6.57
N ILE A 84 -19.22 8.52 -7.45
CA ILE A 84 -18.60 8.40 -8.77
C ILE A 84 -19.12 9.51 -9.67
N ASP A 85 -18.22 10.42 -10.07
CA ASP A 85 -18.45 11.31 -11.20
C ASP A 85 -18.41 10.51 -12.50
N LYS A 86 -19.53 10.53 -13.23
CA LYS A 86 -19.73 9.86 -14.52
C LYS A 86 -18.73 10.26 -15.59
N LYS A 87 -18.29 11.53 -15.58
CA LYS A 87 -17.43 12.11 -16.61
C LYS A 87 -15.94 11.92 -16.35
N ARG A 88 -15.57 11.40 -15.17
CA ARG A 88 -14.18 11.16 -14.80
C ARG A 88 -13.70 9.79 -15.22
N ASN A 89 -12.45 9.72 -15.66
CA ASN A 89 -11.73 8.47 -15.85
C ASN A 89 -10.95 8.14 -14.58
N TYR A 90 -11.08 6.91 -14.06
CA TYR A 90 -10.46 6.48 -12.82
C TYR A 90 -9.38 5.44 -13.08
N GLY A 91 -8.20 5.60 -12.49
CA GLY A 91 -7.11 4.60 -12.55
C GLY A 91 -7.45 3.36 -11.74
N VAL A 92 -8.05 2.35 -12.38
CA VAL A 92 -8.57 1.15 -11.72
C VAL A 92 -7.45 0.21 -11.29
N ARG A 93 -6.55 -0.16 -12.20
CA ARG A 93 -5.51 -1.17 -11.92
C ARG A 93 -4.54 -0.71 -10.84
N ALA A 94 -4.04 0.52 -10.95
CA ALA A 94 -3.09 1.05 -9.96
C ALA A 94 -3.72 1.20 -8.57
N ALA A 95 -4.94 1.74 -8.48
CA ALA A 95 -5.67 1.89 -7.22
C ALA A 95 -6.11 0.55 -6.62
N ALA A 96 -6.37 -0.48 -7.45
CA ALA A 96 -6.66 -1.82 -6.97
C ALA A 96 -5.40 -2.51 -6.42
N ARG A 97 -4.29 -2.38 -7.15
CA ARG A 97 -2.99 -2.93 -6.79
C ARG A 97 -2.49 -2.38 -5.45
N HIS A 98 -2.58 -1.08 -5.22
CA HIS A 98 -1.98 -0.47 -4.03
C HIS A 98 -2.36 -1.13 -2.69
N PRO A 99 -3.64 -1.26 -2.29
CA PRO A 99 -4.01 -1.84 -0.99
C PRO A 99 -3.63 -3.33 -0.86
N ILE A 100 -3.59 -4.08 -1.97
CA ILE A 100 -3.20 -5.50 -1.98
C ILE A 100 -1.73 -5.64 -1.58
N TYR A 101 -0.84 -4.97 -2.31
CA TYR A 101 0.60 -5.08 -2.05
C TYR A 101 1.01 -4.28 -0.83
N GLU A 102 0.34 -3.17 -0.53
CA GLU A 102 0.62 -2.39 0.68
C GLU A 102 0.35 -3.18 1.94
N ASN A 103 -0.74 -3.97 1.99
CA ASN A 103 -0.99 -4.83 3.13
C ASN A 103 0.12 -5.88 3.31
N PHE A 104 0.56 -6.50 2.21
CA PHE A 104 1.71 -7.42 2.25
C PHE A 104 2.99 -6.71 2.73
N ARG A 105 3.30 -5.52 2.20
CA ARG A 105 4.44 -4.70 2.65
C ARG A 105 4.34 -4.35 4.13
N VAL A 106 3.15 -4.03 4.65
CA VAL A 106 2.94 -3.73 6.08
C VAL A 106 3.23 -4.96 6.94
N GLN A 107 2.77 -6.15 6.55
CA GLN A 107 3.08 -7.39 7.29
C GLN A 107 4.57 -7.71 7.25
N ALA A 108 5.21 -7.57 6.08
CA ALA A 108 6.65 -7.76 5.92
C ALA A 108 7.45 -6.74 6.75
N PHE A 109 7.06 -5.47 6.71
CA PHE A 109 7.68 -4.39 7.49
C PHE A 109 7.56 -4.65 8.98
N LYS A 110 6.38 -5.09 9.45
CA LYS A 110 6.17 -5.50 10.85
C LYS A 110 7.09 -6.64 11.25
N ALA A 111 7.18 -7.71 10.44
CA ALA A 111 8.05 -8.84 10.73
C ALA A 111 9.52 -8.43 10.80
N LEU A 112 9.97 -7.58 9.86
CA LEU A 112 11.31 -7.02 9.85
C LEU A 112 11.57 -6.14 11.07
N LEU A 113 10.64 -5.27 11.48
CA LEU A 113 10.82 -4.45 12.70
C LEU A 113 11.04 -5.28 13.97
N THR A 114 10.51 -6.52 14.00
CA THR A 114 10.67 -7.43 15.15
C THR A 114 11.90 -8.33 15.06
N SER A 115 12.65 -8.31 13.96
CA SER A 115 13.86 -9.12 13.82
C SER A 115 15.07 -8.46 14.49
N LEU A 116 16.18 -9.21 14.60
CA LEU A 116 17.45 -8.66 15.09
C LEU A 116 17.91 -7.49 14.22
N ALA A 117 18.40 -6.44 14.88
CA ALA A 117 18.86 -5.24 14.23
C ALA A 117 20.09 -5.51 13.36
N SER A 118 20.02 -5.20 12.07
CA SER A 118 21.13 -5.31 11.13
C SER A 118 21.01 -4.30 9.98
N ASP A 119 22.11 -4.08 9.25
CA ASP A 119 22.10 -3.22 8.07
C ASP A 119 21.24 -3.81 6.94
N ASP A 120 21.18 -5.15 6.83
CA ASP A 120 20.31 -5.84 5.87
C ASP A 120 18.83 -5.66 6.21
N GLN A 121 18.48 -5.73 7.50
CA GLN A 121 17.12 -5.45 7.98
C GLN A 121 16.72 -4.00 7.64
N LEU A 122 17.58 -3.03 7.94
CA LEU A 122 17.30 -1.62 7.64
C LEU A 122 17.18 -1.37 6.13
N THR A 123 18.01 -2.05 5.32
CA THR A 123 17.93 -2.00 3.85
C THR A 123 16.60 -2.55 3.35
N ALA A 124 16.17 -3.70 3.85
CA ALA A 124 14.88 -4.29 3.48
C ALA A 124 13.69 -3.39 3.90
N LEU A 125 13.72 -2.83 5.11
CA LEU A 125 12.71 -1.87 5.57
C LEU A 125 12.67 -0.63 4.66
N GLY A 126 13.85 -0.09 4.31
CA GLY A 126 13.95 1.06 3.44
C GLY A 126 13.42 0.81 2.02
N GLU A 127 13.70 -0.37 1.46
CA GLU A 127 13.18 -0.80 0.17
C GLU A 127 11.64 -0.89 0.18
N LEU A 128 11.06 -1.46 1.24
CA LEU A 128 9.60 -1.48 1.41
C LEU A 128 8.99 -0.07 1.49
N MET A 129 9.70 0.90 2.11
CA MET A 129 9.26 2.30 2.13
C MET A 129 9.23 2.89 0.73
N TYR A 130 10.29 2.73 -0.06
CA TYR A 130 10.31 3.25 -1.44
C TYR A 130 9.23 2.60 -2.30
N GLN A 131 9.06 1.28 -2.24
CA GLN A 131 8.00 0.59 -2.97
C GLN A 131 6.61 1.09 -2.58
N CYS A 132 6.38 1.37 -1.30
CA CYS A 132 5.15 2.00 -0.85
C CYS A 132 4.95 3.38 -1.50
N HIS A 133 5.97 4.25 -1.45
CA HIS A 133 5.89 5.59 -2.01
C HIS A 133 5.53 5.57 -3.50
N TYR A 134 6.23 4.77 -4.30
CA TYR A 134 5.93 4.66 -5.73
C TYR A 134 4.55 4.03 -5.99
N SER A 135 4.13 3.06 -5.18
CA SER A 135 2.79 2.49 -5.27
C SER A 135 1.70 3.52 -4.96
N TYR A 136 1.97 4.46 -4.05
CA TYR A 136 1.07 5.53 -3.66
C TYR A 136 1.00 6.61 -4.74
N SER A 137 2.13 7.05 -5.28
CA SER A 137 2.19 7.99 -6.40
C SER A 137 1.53 7.43 -7.65
N ALA A 138 1.64 6.13 -7.92
CA ALA A 138 0.93 5.47 -9.02
C ALA A 138 -0.61 5.51 -8.89
N CYS A 139 -1.14 5.76 -7.69
CA CYS A 139 -2.58 5.99 -7.49
C CYS A 139 -3.01 7.43 -7.81
N GLY A 140 -2.09 8.31 -8.22
CA GLY A 140 -2.33 9.74 -8.38
C GLY A 140 -2.41 10.51 -7.06
N LEU A 141 -1.93 9.92 -5.96
CA LEU A 141 -1.95 10.53 -4.62
C LEU A 141 -0.59 11.12 -4.21
N GLY A 142 0.43 11.00 -5.05
CA GLY A 142 1.75 11.58 -4.84
C GLY A 142 1.76 13.11 -4.96
N SER A 143 2.94 13.71 -4.80
CA SER A 143 3.14 15.14 -5.03
C SER A 143 4.59 15.43 -5.35
N ASP A 144 4.85 16.42 -6.22
CA ASP A 144 6.21 16.81 -6.61
C ASP A 144 7.10 17.13 -5.39
N GLY A 145 6.51 17.73 -4.35
CA GLY A 145 7.24 18.06 -3.12
C GLY A 145 7.68 16.82 -2.33
N THR A 146 6.78 15.86 -2.12
CA THR A 146 7.13 14.61 -1.44
C THR A 146 8.09 13.76 -2.27
N ASP A 147 7.87 13.73 -3.58
CA ASP A 147 8.69 12.96 -4.52
C ASP A 147 10.11 13.53 -4.55
N ARG A 148 10.27 14.86 -4.52
CA ARG A 148 11.59 15.51 -4.43
C ARG A 148 12.30 15.22 -3.12
N LEU A 149 11.60 15.20 -1.98
CA LEU A 149 12.19 14.81 -0.70
C LEU A 149 12.68 13.35 -0.71
N VAL A 150 11.86 12.43 -1.22
CA VAL A 150 12.22 11.01 -1.35
C VAL A 150 13.42 10.84 -2.26
N GLN A 151 13.46 11.56 -3.39
CA GLN A 151 14.61 11.57 -4.30
C GLN A 151 15.90 12.07 -3.62
N LEU A 152 15.82 13.15 -2.84
CA LEU A 152 16.98 13.67 -2.10
C LEU A 152 17.50 12.64 -1.07
N VAL A 153 16.63 11.90 -0.40
CA VAL A 153 17.03 10.81 0.51
C VAL A 153 17.76 9.71 -0.27
N GLN A 154 17.24 9.30 -1.45
CA GLN A 154 17.90 8.32 -2.32
C GLN A 154 19.28 8.80 -2.78
N GLU A 155 19.39 10.05 -3.24
CA GLU A 155 20.66 10.66 -3.63
C GLU A 155 21.69 10.62 -2.49
N MET A 156 21.26 10.94 -1.26
CA MET A 156 22.12 10.88 -0.08
C MET A 156 22.53 9.45 0.30
N GLN A 157 21.59 8.51 0.25
CA GLN A 157 21.82 7.09 0.49
C GLN A 157 22.84 6.50 -0.49
N HIS A 158 22.76 6.84 -1.78
CA HIS A 158 23.62 6.29 -2.84
C HIS A 158 24.84 7.17 -3.19
N SER A 159 25.08 8.25 -2.46
CA SER A 159 26.23 9.13 -2.67
C SER A 159 27.56 8.38 -2.54
N LYS A 160 28.61 8.85 -3.24
CA LYS A 160 29.94 8.22 -3.20
C LYS A 160 30.49 8.10 -1.77
N THR A 161 30.26 9.13 -0.94
CA THR A 161 30.64 9.18 0.47
C THR A 161 29.86 8.17 1.33
N SER A 162 28.62 7.86 0.98
CA SER A 162 27.81 6.81 1.63
C SER A 162 28.16 5.40 1.15
N ARG A 163 28.89 5.26 0.03
CA ARG A 163 29.41 3.97 -0.45
C ARG A 163 30.75 3.61 0.19
N SER A 164 31.59 4.61 0.48
CA SER A 164 32.90 4.41 1.12
C SER A 164 32.83 4.29 2.65
N ALA A 165 31.78 4.83 3.26
CA ALA A 165 31.49 4.69 4.67
C ALA A 165 30.07 4.16 4.82
N GLN A 166 29.88 3.08 5.59
CA GLN A 166 28.58 2.42 5.83
C GLN A 166 27.44 3.45 5.87
N GLY A 167 26.54 3.36 4.89
CA GLY A 167 25.43 4.28 4.73
C GLY A 167 24.56 4.36 5.98
N THR A 168 23.94 5.52 6.21
CA THR A 168 23.21 5.82 7.44
C THR A 168 21.72 6.08 7.23
N LEU A 169 21.29 6.37 6.00
CA LEU A 169 19.88 6.42 5.59
C LEU A 169 19.57 5.24 4.67
N TYR A 170 18.37 4.66 4.82
CA TYR A 170 18.02 3.41 4.13
C TYR A 170 16.76 3.50 3.28
N GLY A 171 15.83 4.39 3.63
CA GLY A 171 14.60 4.53 2.87
C GLY A 171 13.77 5.73 3.28
N SER A 172 12.83 6.09 2.42
CA SER A 172 11.83 7.11 2.74
C SER A 172 10.51 6.89 2.00
N LYS A 173 9.42 7.41 2.57
CA LYS A 173 8.10 7.42 1.93
C LYS A 173 7.26 8.59 2.38
N ILE A 174 6.32 8.98 1.53
CA ILE A 174 5.19 9.82 1.93
C ILE A 174 4.38 9.14 3.05
N THR A 175 3.85 9.93 3.98
CA THR A 175 2.95 9.49 5.05
C THR A 175 1.79 10.47 5.23
N GLY A 176 0.68 10.00 5.81
CA GLY A 176 -0.57 10.74 5.92
C GLY A 176 -1.53 10.50 4.75
N GLY A 177 -2.43 11.45 4.50
CA GLY A 177 -3.51 11.34 3.52
C GLY A 177 -3.11 11.59 2.05
N GLY A 178 -1.86 11.97 1.77
CA GLY A 178 -1.35 12.21 0.42
C GLY A 178 -1.44 13.66 -0.06
N SER A 179 -1.17 13.85 -1.35
CA SER A 179 -1.19 15.15 -2.05
C SER A 179 -0.29 16.23 -1.44
N GLY A 180 0.84 15.79 -0.85
CA GLY A 180 1.77 16.64 -0.12
C GLY A 180 1.99 16.13 1.31
N GLY A 181 2.41 17.05 2.18
CA GLY A 181 2.55 16.77 3.61
C GLY A 181 3.94 16.27 4.00
N THR A 182 4.01 15.09 4.60
CA THR A 182 5.19 14.62 5.34
C THR A 182 5.85 13.43 4.66
N VAL A 183 7.18 13.41 4.67
CA VAL A 183 8.00 12.25 4.30
C VAL A 183 8.63 11.68 5.57
N CYS A 184 8.45 10.37 5.77
CA CYS A 184 9.13 9.60 6.79
C CYS A 184 10.43 9.04 6.22
N VAL A 185 11.52 9.12 6.99
CA VAL A 185 12.85 8.60 6.61
C VAL A 185 13.30 7.60 7.67
N ILE A 186 13.86 6.47 7.24
CA ILE A 186 14.49 5.49 8.13
C ILE A 186 16.01 5.56 8.01
N GLY A 187 16.70 5.57 9.16
CA GLY A 187 18.14 5.71 9.26
C GLY A 187 18.69 5.22 10.60
N LYS A 188 20.02 5.07 10.70
CA LYS A 188 20.70 4.80 11.98
C LYS A 188 20.51 6.00 12.91
N ASN A 189 20.37 5.72 14.20
CA ASN A 189 20.42 6.77 15.22
C ASN A 189 21.87 7.19 15.45
N CYS A 190 22.39 8.08 14.60
CA CYS A 190 23.74 8.61 14.72
C CYS A 190 23.84 10.04 14.16
N LEU A 191 24.88 10.77 14.61
CA LEU A 191 25.12 12.16 14.21
C LEU A 191 25.14 12.35 12.68
N ARG A 192 25.70 11.38 11.96
CA ARG A 192 25.79 11.43 10.50
C ARG A 192 24.41 11.42 9.84
N SER A 193 23.46 10.61 10.33
CA SER A 193 22.08 10.63 9.82
C SER A 193 21.46 12.03 9.99
N SER A 194 21.59 12.62 11.18
CA SER A 194 21.06 13.96 11.47
C SER A 194 21.68 15.02 10.55
N GLN A 195 22.99 14.97 10.31
CA GLN A 195 23.67 15.85 9.35
C GLN A 195 23.13 15.69 7.92
N GLN A 196 22.92 14.46 7.47
CA GLN A 196 22.37 14.19 6.13
C GLN A 196 20.92 14.67 6.00
N ILE A 197 20.10 14.54 7.05
CA ILE A 197 18.72 15.06 7.08
C ILE A 197 18.70 16.59 6.97
N LEU A 198 19.58 17.29 7.71
CA LEU A 198 19.72 18.74 7.60
C LEU A 198 20.19 19.16 6.20
N GLU A 199 21.10 18.40 5.59
CA GLU A 199 21.53 18.64 4.21
C GLU A 199 20.37 18.47 3.21
N ILE A 200 19.56 17.42 3.34
CA ILE A 200 18.35 17.21 2.53
C ILE A 200 17.39 18.40 2.67
N GLN A 201 17.17 18.86 3.91
CA GLN A 201 16.32 20.01 4.20
C GLN A 201 16.80 21.28 3.47
N GLN A 202 18.11 21.56 3.48
CA GLN A 202 18.69 22.69 2.78
C GLN A 202 18.64 22.54 1.25
N ARG A 203 18.95 21.34 0.73
CA ARG A 203 18.85 21.05 -0.71
C ARG A 203 17.41 21.21 -1.22
N TYR A 204 16.43 20.78 -0.43
CA TYR A 204 15.02 20.96 -0.75
C TYR A 204 14.62 22.44 -0.76
N LYS A 205 15.05 23.22 0.25
CA LYS A 205 14.83 24.67 0.27
C LYS A 205 15.46 25.37 -0.92
N ALA A 206 16.69 25.01 -1.27
CA ALA A 206 17.37 25.59 -2.43
C ALA A 206 16.62 25.32 -3.74
N ALA A 207 16.02 24.13 -3.89
CA ALA A 207 15.29 23.75 -5.08
C ALA A 207 13.86 24.30 -5.16
N THR A 208 13.19 24.55 -4.02
CA THR A 208 11.75 24.84 -3.98
C THR A 208 11.38 26.17 -3.31
N GLY A 209 12.34 26.81 -2.63
CA GLY A 209 12.10 27.97 -1.77
C GLY A 209 11.50 27.63 -0.39
N TYR A 210 11.03 26.39 -0.18
CA TYR A 210 10.37 25.98 1.06
C TYR A 210 11.33 25.20 1.97
N LEU A 211 11.39 25.56 3.26
CA LEU A 211 12.16 24.81 4.26
C LEU A 211 11.23 23.80 4.96
N PRO A 212 11.38 22.48 4.74
CA PRO A 212 10.54 21.49 5.41
C PRO A 212 10.72 21.53 6.93
N ILE A 213 9.64 21.33 7.68
CA ILE A 213 9.72 21.18 9.13
C ILE A 213 10.29 19.79 9.45
N LEU A 214 11.36 19.76 10.25
CA LEU A 214 11.94 18.51 10.74
C LEU A 214 11.23 18.11 12.04
N PHE A 215 10.65 16.91 12.03
CA PHE A 215 10.13 16.26 13.23
C PHE A 215 11.12 15.18 13.65
N GLU A 216 11.65 15.30 14.87
CA GLU A 216 12.57 14.33 15.46
C GLU A 216 12.05 13.87 16.83
N GLY A 217 12.41 12.64 17.20
CA GLY A 217 12.02 12.01 18.46
C GLY A 217 10.99 10.90 18.25
N SER A 218 11.00 9.94 19.18
CA SER A 218 9.95 8.94 19.29
C SER A 218 9.11 9.24 20.53
N SER A 219 7.79 9.07 20.42
CA SER A 219 6.98 8.88 21.62
C SER A 219 7.03 7.40 22.00
N PRO A 220 6.78 7.02 23.27
CA PRO A 220 6.69 5.62 23.66
C PRO A 220 5.60 4.85 22.87
N GLY A 221 4.64 5.58 22.28
CA GLY A 221 3.66 5.06 21.33
C GLY A 221 2.75 3.95 21.89
N ALA A 222 1.94 3.37 21.01
CA ALA A 222 1.05 2.26 21.36
C ALA A 222 1.81 0.97 21.75
N GLY A 223 3.08 0.84 21.35
CA GLY A 223 3.93 -0.29 21.74
C GLY A 223 4.25 -0.31 23.24
N LYS A 224 4.45 0.86 23.87
CA LYS A 224 4.69 0.96 25.32
C LYS A 224 3.40 1.13 26.13
N PHE A 225 2.42 1.87 25.61
CA PHE A 225 1.19 2.20 26.35
C PHE A 225 -0.02 1.31 26.02
N GLY A 226 0.10 0.42 25.04
CA GLY A 226 -1.04 -0.37 24.52
C GLY A 226 -1.96 0.46 23.62
N HIS A 227 -3.15 -0.08 23.33
CA HIS A 227 -4.17 0.58 22.53
C HIS A 227 -5.57 0.31 23.08
N LEU A 228 -6.49 1.26 22.90
CA LEU A 228 -7.91 1.04 23.16
C LEU A 228 -8.53 0.34 21.95
N ARG A 229 -9.20 -0.79 22.17
CA ARG A 229 -9.92 -1.52 21.13
C ARG A 229 -11.41 -1.23 21.22
N ILE A 230 -11.93 -0.49 20.26
CA ILE A 230 -13.38 -0.29 20.12
C ILE A 230 -14.00 -1.60 19.62
N ARG A 231 -14.91 -2.19 20.39
CA ARG A 231 -15.69 -3.37 19.98
C ARG A 231 -17.10 -2.92 19.61
N ARG A 232 -17.53 -3.18 18.38
CA ARG A 232 -18.94 -3.01 17.99
C ARG A 232 -19.77 -4.05 18.75
N ARG A 233 -20.76 -3.61 19.52
CA ARG A 233 -21.79 -4.52 20.04
C ARG A 233 -22.70 -4.87 18.87
N LEU A 234 -22.72 -6.14 18.48
CA LEU A 234 -23.77 -6.64 17.60
C LEU A 234 -25.10 -6.60 18.37
N PRO A 235 -26.20 -6.13 17.77
CA PRO A 235 -27.50 -6.22 18.39
C PRO A 235 -27.84 -7.70 18.66
N PRO A 236 -28.56 -8.03 19.74
CA PRO A 236 -29.01 -9.38 19.99
C PRO A 236 -29.84 -9.86 18.79
N LYS A 237 -29.65 -11.12 18.38
CA LYS A 237 -30.52 -11.76 17.39
C LYS A 237 -31.95 -11.68 17.95
N GLN A 238 -32.86 -11.11 17.16
CA GLN A 238 -34.29 -11.26 17.43
C GLN A 238 -34.61 -12.71 17.10
N ASP A 239 -35.05 -13.46 18.11
CA ASP A 239 -35.61 -14.81 17.97
C ASP A 239 -36.97 -14.75 17.24
#